data_AF-A0AAW9F3R6-F1
#
_entry.id   AF-A0AAW9F3R6-F1
#
_cell.length_a   1.000
_cell.length_b   1.000
_cell.length_c   1.000
_cell.angle_alpha   90.00
_cell.angle_beta   90.00
_cell.angle_gamma   90.00
#
_symmetry.space_group_name_H-M   'P 1'
#
loop_
_entity.id
_entity.type
_entity.pdbx_description
1 polymer ?
#
loop_
_entity_poly.entity_id
_entity_poly.type
_entity_poly.pdbx_seq_one_letter_code
_entity_poly.pdbx_strand_id
1 'polypeptide(L)'
;HRVRESLVQDKVKTTNQMHAFLLEFGISVPRGAAVISRLSTILEDNSLPLYLSQLLLKLQQHYHYLVEQIKDLESQLKRKLDEDEVGQRLLSIPCVGTLTASTISTEIGDGKQYASSRDFAAATGLVPRQYSTGGRTTLLGISKRGNKKIRTLLVQCARVFIQKLEHQSGKLADWVRDLLCRKSNFVVTCALANKLARIAWALTARQQTYVA
;
A
#
# COMPACT_ATOMS: atom_id res chain seq x y z
N HIS A 1 8.34 3.47 9.50
CA HIS A 1 7.86 2.73 8.30
C HIS A 1 8.70 1.52 7.89
N ARG A 2 10.04 1.62 7.76
CA ARG A 2 10.89 0.52 7.24
C ARG A 2 10.87 -0.73 8.12
N VAL A 3 10.96 -0.57 9.44
CA VAL A 3 10.89 -1.69 10.40
C VAL A 3 9.58 -2.48 10.24
N ARG A 4 8.42 -1.79 10.24
CA ARG A 4 7.11 -2.43 9.96
C ARG A 4 7.10 -3.21 8.66
N GLU A 5 7.67 -2.65 7.59
CA GLU A 5 7.75 -3.31 6.29
C GLU A 5 8.57 -4.60 6.35
N SER A 6 9.70 -4.61 7.07
CA SER A 6 10.48 -5.82 7.34
C SER A 6 9.64 -6.87 8.08
N LEU A 7 8.98 -6.49 9.18
CA LEU A 7 8.18 -7.44 9.96
C LEU A 7 7.01 -8.02 9.16
N VAL A 8 6.40 -7.23 8.26
CA VAL A 8 5.37 -7.74 7.35
C VAL A 8 5.94 -8.76 6.37
N GLN A 9 7.15 -8.54 5.85
CA GLN A 9 7.85 -9.50 4.98
C GLN A 9 8.18 -10.79 5.76
N ASP A 10 8.68 -10.68 6.98
CA ASP A 10 9.00 -11.81 7.85
C ASP A 10 7.74 -12.61 8.19
N LYS A 11 6.61 -11.93 8.42
CA LYS A 11 5.31 -12.59 8.67
C LYS A 11 4.87 -13.43 7.47
N VAL A 12 5.00 -12.88 6.27
CA VAL A 12 4.68 -13.58 5.02
C VAL A 12 5.64 -14.74 4.79
N LYS A 13 6.94 -14.55 5.03
CA LYS A 13 7.96 -15.60 4.93
C LYS A 13 7.64 -16.76 5.88
N THR A 14 7.30 -16.47 7.13
CA THR A 14 6.90 -17.47 8.13
C THR A 14 5.67 -18.27 7.67
N THR A 15 4.66 -17.56 7.16
CA THR A 15 3.44 -18.20 6.63
C THR A 15 3.77 -19.13 5.47
N ASN A 16 4.58 -18.67 4.51
CA ASN A 16 4.99 -19.47 3.35
C ASN A 16 5.86 -20.67 3.74
N GLN A 17 6.71 -20.53 4.76
CA GLN A 17 7.52 -21.62 5.28
C GLN A 17 6.65 -22.73 5.88
N MET A 18 5.61 -22.38 6.65
CA MET A 18 4.66 -23.36 7.17
C MET A 18 3.90 -24.07 6.04
N HIS A 19 3.46 -23.33 5.02
CA HIS A 19 2.85 -23.93 3.82
C HIS A 19 3.78 -24.91 3.13
N ALA A 20 5.06 -24.54 2.94
CA ALA A 20 6.04 -25.40 2.28
C ALA A 20 6.27 -26.71 3.06
N PHE A 21 6.45 -26.63 4.38
CA PHE A 21 6.63 -27.81 5.21
C PHE A 21 5.41 -28.74 5.20
N LEU A 22 4.20 -28.21 5.26
CA LEU A 22 3.00 -29.06 5.18
C LEU A 22 2.84 -29.70 3.80
N LEU A 23 3.21 -28.98 2.74
CA LEU A 23 3.13 -29.48 1.37
C LEU A 23 4.08 -30.66 1.12
N GLU A 24 5.27 -30.69 1.75
CA GLU A 24 6.20 -31.84 1.69
C GLU A 24 5.58 -33.14 2.22
N PHE A 25 4.56 -33.03 3.09
CA PHE A 25 3.81 -34.16 3.66
C PHE A 25 2.44 -34.35 2.98
N GLY A 26 2.21 -33.71 1.83
CA GLY A 26 0.96 -33.83 1.07
C GLY A 26 -0.22 -33.04 1.64
N ILE A 27 0.00 -32.21 2.66
CA ILE A 27 -1.04 -31.42 3.31
C ILE A 27 -1.14 -30.05 2.63
N SER A 28 -2.18 -29.87 1.81
CA SER A 28 -2.47 -28.61 1.15
C SER A 28 -3.45 -27.76 1.95
N VAL A 29 -3.03 -26.54 2.31
CA VAL A 29 -3.85 -25.59 3.06
C VAL A 29 -4.17 -24.37 2.18
N PRO A 30 -5.38 -23.75 2.29
CA PRO A 30 -5.68 -22.52 1.58
C PRO A 30 -4.62 -21.43 1.81
N ARG A 31 -4.27 -20.69 0.75
CA ARG A 31 -3.27 -19.63 0.81
C ARG A 31 -3.61 -18.58 1.87
N GLY A 32 -2.58 -18.04 2.51
CA GLY A 32 -2.71 -17.00 3.53
C GLY A 32 -2.70 -17.58 4.95
N ALA A 33 -3.40 -16.89 5.87
CA ALA A 33 -3.34 -17.15 7.30
C ALA A 33 -4.11 -18.42 7.75
N ALA A 34 -4.75 -19.15 6.83
CA ALA A 34 -5.47 -20.37 7.16
C ALA A 34 -4.57 -21.42 7.83
N VAL A 35 -3.30 -21.51 7.40
CA VAL A 35 -2.29 -22.41 8.00
C VAL A 35 -2.00 -22.07 9.47
N ILE A 36 -2.12 -20.79 9.83
CA ILE A 36 -1.94 -20.33 11.21
C ILE A 36 -3.18 -20.70 12.02
N SER A 37 -4.38 -20.35 11.54
CA SER A 37 -5.61 -20.56 12.29
C SER A 37 -6.03 -22.03 12.43
N ARG A 38 -5.65 -22.87 11.48
CA ARG A 38 -6.06 -24.29 11.42
C ARG A 38 -4.97 -25.24 11.89
N LEU A 39 -3.85 -24.74 12.40
CA LEU A 39 -2.71 -25.59 12.72
C LEU A 39 -3.10 -26.70 13.70
N SER A 40 -3.86 -26.39 14.75
CA SER A 40 -4.31 -27.40 15.73
C SER A 40 -5.06 -28.56 15.06
N THR A 41 -6.06 -28.25 14.24
CA THR A 41 -6.82 -29.24 13.46
C THR A 41 -5.92 -30.03 12.51
N ILE A 42 -4.97 -29.36 11.84
CA ILE A 42 -4.02 -30.04 10.94
C ILE A 42 -3.14 -31.04 11.71
N LEU A 43 -2.69 -30.69 12.92
CA LEU A 43 -1.87 -31.57 13.75
C LEU A 43 -2.68 -32.75 14.34
N GLU A 44 -3.97 -32.58 14.55
CA GLU A 44 -4.89 -33.63 15.02
C GLU A 44 -5.25 -34.61 13.90
N ASP A 45 -5.57 -34.10 12.71
CA ASP A 45 -6.05 -34.90 11.57
C ASP A 45 -4.94 -35.66 10.83
N ASN A 46 -3.67 -35.30 11.04
CA ASN A 46 -2.55 -35.83 10.26
C ASN A 46 -1.45 -36.42 11.16
N SER A 47 -0.98 -37.61 10.80
CA SER A 47 0.17 -38.24 11.48
C SER A 47 1.48 -37.62 11.00
N LEU A 48 1.87 -36.49 11.59
CA LEU A 48 3.14 -35.81 11.31
C LEU A 48 4.24 -36.22 12.30
N PRO A 49 5.53 -36.21 11.89
CA PRO A 49 6.63 -36.42 12.81
C PRO A 49 6.60 -35.42 13.97
N LEU A 50 6.80 -35.89 15.20
CA LEU A 50 6.74 -35.05 16.41
C LEU A 50 7.63 -33.80 16.30
N TYR A 51 8.82 -33.95 15.73
CA TYR A 51 9.75 -32.84 15.50
C TYR A 51 9.16 -31.76 14.59
N LEU A 52 8.48 -32.15 13.50
CA LEU A 52 7.84 -31.21 12.59
C LEU A 52 6.67 -30.48 13.28
N SER A 53 5.82 -31.21 14.01
CA SER A 53 4.71 -30.61 14.77
C SER A 53 5.23 -29.54 15.74
N GLN A 54 6.32 -29.82 16.47
CA GLN A 54 6.96 -28.85 17.35
C GLN A 54 7.52 -27.63 16.59
N LEU A 55 8.12 -27.82 15.42
CA LEU A 55 8.60 -26.72 14.58
C LEU A 55 7.45 -25.84 14.07
N LEU A 56 6.35 -26.44 13.61
CA LEU A 56 5.17 -25.71 13.14
C LEU A 56 4.55 -24.87 14.26
N LEU A 57 4.47 -25.38 15.48
CA LEU A 57 4.02 -24.63 16.65
C LEU A 57 4.95 -23.43 16.95
N LYS A 58 6.27 -23.60 16.86
CA LYS A 58 7.23 -22.49 17.01
C LYS A 58 7.05 -21.42 15.93
N LEU A 59 6.82 -21.82 14.68
CA LEU A 59 6.55 -20.90 13.58
C LEU A 59 5.22 -20.16 13.77
N GLN A 60 4.19 -20.83 14.27
CA GLN A 60 2.91 -20.21 14.60
C GLN A 60 3.09 -19.16 15.72
N GLN A 61 3.83 -19.49 16.78
CA GLN A 61 4.15 -18.54 17.84
C GLN A 61 4.94 -17.33 17.31
N HIS A 62 5.93 -17.57 16.44
CA HIS A 62 6.68 -16.49 15.80
C HIS A 62 5.79 -15.60 14.92
N TYR A 63 4.85 -16.18 14.18
CA TYR A 63 3.85 -15.43 13.42
C TYR A 63 3.03 -14.51 14.34
N HIS A 64 2.55 -15.02 15.48
CA HIS A 64 1.78 -14.23 16.44
C HIS A 64 2.61 -13.06 17.00
N TYR A 65 3.85 -13.33 17.41
CA TYR A 65 4.79 -12.29 17.82
C TYR A 65 4.94 -11.18 16.76
N LEU A 66 5.15 -11.55 15.50
CA LEU A 66 5.28 -10.57 14.41
C LEU A 66 4.01 -9.74 14.22
N VAL A 67 2.82 -10.36 14.35
CA VAL A 67 1.54 -9.64 14.28
C VAL A 67 1.41 -8.60 15.39
N GLU A 68 1.79 -8.94 16.63
CA GLU A 68 1.78 -8.02 17.76
C GLU A 68 2.73 -6.84 17.54
N GLN A 69 3.97 -7.11 17.13
CA GLN A 69 4.96 -6.07 16.85
C GLN A 69 4.52 -5.15 15.71
N ILE A 70 3.87 -5.68 14.65
CA ILE A 70 3.32 -4.87 13.57
C ILE A 70 2.21 -3.95 14.11
N LYS A 71 1.30 -4.47 14.94
CA LYS A 71 0.17 -3.71 15.50
C LYS A 71 0.67 -2.60 16.44
N ASP A 72 1.69 -2.88 17.24
CA ASP A 72 2.31 -1.88 18.10
C ASP A 72 2.93 -0.74 17.28
N LEU A 73 3.74 -1.07 16.26
CA LEU A 73 4.32 -0.07 15.36
C LEU A 73 3.26 0.75 14.60
N GLU A 74 2.16 0.13 14.19
CA GLU A 74 1.03 0.84 13.57
C GLU A 74 0.36 1.82 14.54
N SER A 75 0.23 1.42 15.80
CA SER A 75 -0.33 2.27 16.86
C SER A 75 0.59 3.46 17.16
N GLN A 76 1.90 3.23 17.24
CA GLN A 76 2.90 4.31 17.39
C GLN A 76 2.88 5.26 16.19
N LEU A 77 2.79 4.74 14.97
CA LEU A 77 2.68 5.56 13.76
C LEU A 77 1.41 6.41 13.77
N LYS A 78 0.28 5.87 14.24
CA LYS A 78 -0.96 6.63 14.37
C LYS A 78 -0.80 7.79 15.36
N ARG A 79 -0.26 7.53 16.57
CA ARG A 79 -0.03 8.58 17.57
C ARG A 79 0.84 9.73 17.03
N LYS A 80 1.93 9.39 16.35
CA LYS A 80 2.80 10.41 15.70
C LYS A 80 2.07 11.18 14.61
N LEU A 81 1.17 10.52 13.88
CA LEU A 81 0.39 11.17 12.84
C LEU A 81 -0.69 12.10 13.43
N ASP A 82 -1.22 11.78 14.60
CA ASP A 82 -2.19 12.61 15.31
C ASP A 82 -1.60 13.98 15.72
N GLU A 83 -0.28 14.05 15.91
CA GLU A 83 0.48 15.27 16.20
C GLU A 83 1.00 16.00 14.93
N ASP A 84 0.86 15.40 13.75
CA ASP A 84 1.38 15.89 12.48
C ASP A 84 0.28 16.56 11.64
N GLU A 85 0.27 17.90 11.59
CA GLU A 85 -0.73 18.65 10.83
C GLU A 85 -0.74 18.32 9.33
N VAL A 86 0.42 18.09 8.71
CA VAL A 86 0.50 17.73 7.29
C VAL A 86 -0.13 16.35 7.10
N GLY A 87 0.22 15.42 7.99
CA GLY A 87 -0.38 14.10 8.08
C GLY A 87 -1.91 14.12 8.20
N GLN A 88 -2.45 14.96 9.08
CA GLN A 88 -3.90 15.14 9.26
C GLN A 88 -4.59 15.68 8.01
N ARG A 89 -3.98 16.69 7.34
CA ARG A 89 -4.49 17.18 6.05
C ARG A 89 -4.50 16.06 5.00
N LEU A 90 -3.47 15.22 4.95
CA LEU A 90 -3.40 14.09 4.02
C LEU A 90 -4.43 12.99 4.31
N LEU A 91 -4.81 12.77 5.57
CA LEU A 91 -5.87 11.81 5.95
C LEU A 91 -7.26 12.22 5.43
N SER A 92 -7.48 13.50 5.14
CA SER A 92 -8.74 13.97 4.55
C SER A 92 -8.96 13.52 3.10
N ILE A 93 -7.89 13.07 2.42
CA ILE A 93 -7.97 12.56 1.05
C ILE A 93 -8.68 11.19 1.07
N PRO A 94 -9.70 10.96 0.23
CA PRO A 94 -10.42 9.71 0.22
C PRO A 94 -9.51 8.52 -0.06
N CYS A 95 -9.70 7.44 0.72
CA CYS A 95 -8.91 6.21 0.65
C CYS A 95 -7.42 6.35 1.01
N VAL A 96 -6.99 7.48 1.57
CA VAL A 96 -5.65 7.63 2.17
C VAL A 96 -5.73 7.29 3.66
N GLY A 97 -5.07 6.19 4.05
CA GLY A 97 -5.00 5.74 5.45
C GLY A 97 -3.75 6.22 6.19
N THR A 98 -3.65 5.90 7.48
CA THR A 98 -2.56 6.31 8.39
C THR A 98 -1.17 6.03 7.82
N LEU A 99 -0.92 4.81 7.33
CA LEU A 99 0.37 4.43 6.77
C LEU A 99 0.75 5.27 5.54
N THR A 100 -0.22 5.57 4.68
CA THR A 100 0.01 6.37 3.47
C THR A 100 0.23 7.84 3.83
N ALA A 101 -0.64 8.41 4.67
CA ALA A 101 -0.53 9.80 5.12
C ALA A 101 0.81 10.06 5.82
N SER A 102 1.17 9.23 6.82
CA SER A 102 2.46 9.34 7.52
C SER A 102 3.67 9.19 6.61
N THR A 103 3.64 8.24 5.66
CA THR A 103 4.73 8.06 4.70
C THR A 103 4.85 9.26 3.77
N ILE A 104 3.73 9.77 3.24
CA ILE A 104 3.74 10.94 2.37
C ILE A 104 4.22 12.16 3.15
N SER A 105 3.69 12.40 4.36
CA SER A 105 4.08 13.53 5.21
C SER A 105 5.58 13.57 5.47
N THR A 106 6.16 12.43 5.86
CA THR A 106 7.61 12.31 6.11
C THR A 106 8.45 12.63 4.87
N GLU A 107 7.98 12.25 3.69
CA GLU A 107 8.75 12.40 2.44
C GLU A 107 8.53 13.77 1.77
N ILE A 108 7.33 14.34 1.91
CA ILE A 108 6.96 15.62 1.31
C ILE A 108 7.36 16.81 2.19
N GLY A 109 7.45 16.65 3.51
CA GLY A 109 7.75 17.75 4.43
C GLY A 109 6.76 18.92 4.27
N ASP A 110 7.28 20.14 4.09
CA ASP A 110 6.46 21.34 3.81
C ASP A 110 6.09 21.52 2.33
N GLY A 111 6.58 20.62 1.46
CA GLY A 111 6.30 20.59 0.03
C GLY A 111 7.00 21.68 -0.79
N LYS A 112 7.76 22.59 -0.17
CA LYS A 112 8.41 23.73 -0.86
C LYS A 112 9.60 23.33 -1.71
N GLN A 113 10.14 22.13 -1.53
CA GLN A 113 11.17 21.56 -2.40
C GLN A 113 10.67 21.25 -3.82
N TYR A 114 9.35 21.28 -4.03
CA TYR A 114 8.74 21.11 -5.36
C TYR A 114 8.14 22.44 -5.81
N ALA A 115 8.47 22.87 -7.02
CA ALA A 115 7.90 24.10 -7.60
C ALA A 115 6.40 23.95 -7.91
N SER A 116 5.94 22.72 -8.17
CA SER A 116 4.56 22.42 -8.50
C SER A 116 4.11 21.02 -8.09
N SER A 117 2.79 20.83 -8.02
CA SER A 117 2.18 19.50 -7.85
C SER A 117 2.65 18.46 -8.88
N ARG A 118 3.01 18.90 -10.09
CA ARG A 118 3.51 18.03 -11.16
C ARG A 118 4.90 17.50 -10.84
N ASP A 119 5.72 18.29 -10.16
CA ASP A 119 7.09 17.89 -9.77
C ASP A 119 7.05 16.84 -8.67
N PHE A 120 6.14 16.97 -7.70
CA PHE A 120 5.91 15.92 -6.72
C PHE A 120 5.38 14.63 -7.38
N ALA A 121 4.43 14.74 -8.31
CA ALA A 121 3.97 13.59 -9.08
C ALA A 121 5.10 12.94 -9.92
N ALA A 122 6.04 13.75 -10.42
CA ALA A 122 7.22 13.26 -11.11
C ALA A 122 8.19 12.54 -10.17
N ALA A 123 8.42 13.09 -8.96
CA ALA A 123 9.29 12.52 -7.93
C ALA A 123 8.78 11.16 -7.40
N THR A 124 7.48 10.88 -7.49
CA THR A 124 6.92 9.56 -7.21
C THR A 124 7.01 8.59 -8.41
N GLY A 125 7.30 9.10 -9.61
CA GLY A 125 7.36 8.30 -10.84
C GLY A 125 6.00 7.91 -11.41
N LEU A 126 4.96 8.69 -11.09
CA LEU A 126 3.58 8.55 -11.60
C LEU A 126 3.32 9.35 -12.87
N VAL A 127 4.31 10.08 -13.38
CA VAL A 127 4.22 10.81 -14.66
C VAL A 127 4.53 9.90 -15.85
N PRO A 128 3.99 10.17 -17.05
CA PRO A 128 4.35 9.44 -18.26
C PRO A 128 5.84 9.47 -18.53
N ARG A 129 6.40 8.36 -19.01
CA ARG A 129 7.75 8.32 -19.56
C ARG A 129 7.73 9.00 -20.93
N GLN A 130 8.63 9.95 -21.14
CA GLN A 130 8.82 10.59 -22.44
C GLN A 130 9.95 9.89 -23.21
N TYR A 131 9.69 9.55 -24.46
CA TYR A 131 10.69 9.13 -25.44
C TYR A 131 10.55 10.06 -26.66
N SER A 132 11.51 10.98 -26.78
CA SER A 132 11.49 12.04 -27.79
C SER A 132 12.74 11.98 -28.65
N THR A 133 12.56 11.93 -29.96
CA THR A 133 13.63 11.96 -30.97
C THR A 133 13.22 12.92 -32.09
N GLY A 134 14.15 13.73 -32.57
CA GLY A 134 13.96 14.58 -33.76
C GLY A 134 12.67 15.43 -33.79
N GLY A 135 12.25 16.01 -32.66
CA GLY A 135 11.04 16.85 -32.59
C GLY A 135 9.72 16.12 -32.39
N ARG A 136 9.69 14.78 -32.41
CA ARG A 136 8.47 14.00 -32.12
C ARG A 136 8.42 13.62 -30.63
N THR A 137 7.37 14.06 -29.93
CA THR A 137 7.13 13.69 -28.53
C THR A 137 6.27 12.44 -28.43
N THR A 138 6.84 11.35 -27.90
CA THR A 138 6.08 10.12 -27.62
C THR A 138 5.99 9.91 -26.12
N LEU A 139 4.77 9.82 -25.60
CA LEU A 139 4.50 9.47 -24.21
C LEU A 139 4.19 7.98 -24.10
N LEU A 140 4.86 7.30 -23.18
CA LEU A 140 4.68 5.88 -22.89
C LEU A 140 3.94 5.71 -21.55
N GLY A 141 4.00 4.51 -20.96
CA GLY A 141 3.51 4.26 -19.61
C GLY A 141 4.22 5.11 -18.55
N ILE A 142 3.79 4.99 -17.29
CA ILE A 142 4.41 5.73 -16.17
C ILE A 142 5.93 5.50 -16.09
N SER A 143 6.67 6.53 -15.69
CA SER A 143 8.13 6.51 -15.68
C SER A 143 8.70 5.45 -14.74
N LYS A 144 8.01 5.20 -13.61
CA LYS A 144 8.51 4.39 -12.48
C LYS A 144 9.85 4.90 -11.89
N ARG A 145 10.36 6.03 -12.37
CA ARG A 145 11.56 6.72 -11.89
C ARG A 145 11.13 7.66 -10.78
N GLY A 146 11.55 7.39 -9.55
CA GLY A 146 11.10 8.10 -8.35
C GLY A 146 10.81 7.16 -7.19
N ASN A 147 10.24 7.70 -6.10
CA ASN A 147 10.00 6.96 -4.86
C ASN A 147 8.98 5.82 -5.08
N LYS A 148 9.50 4.58 -5.14
CA LYS A 148 8.71 3.35 -5.34
C LYS A 148 7.69 3.13 -4.23
N LYS A 149 8.00 3.51 -2.99
CA LYS A 149 7.13 3.29 -1.83
C LYS A 149 5.90 4.18 -1.91
N ILE A 150 6.07 5.48 -2.09
CA ILE A 150 4.95 6.43 -2.24
C ILE A 150 4.11 6.04 -3.46
N ARG A 151 4.74 5.72 -4.59
CA ARG A 151 4.03 5.25 -5.79
C ARG A 151 3.16 4.04 -5.50
N THR A 152 3.69 3.05 -4.79
CA THR A 152 2.95 1.83 -4.44
C THR A 152 1.75 2.17 -3.58
N LEU A 153 1.93 2.99 -2.53
CA LEU A 153 0.85 3.40 -1.63
C LEU A 153 -0.25 4.18 -2.35
N LEU A 154 0.11 5.16 -3.20
CA LEU A 154 -0.86 5.94 -3.98
C LEU A 154 -1.63 5.06 -4.98
N VAL A 155 -0.97 4.08 -5.61
CA VAL A 155 -1.64 3.11 -6.48
C VAL A 155 -2.60 2.23 -5.68
N GLN A 156 -2.26 1.81 -4.46
CA GLN A 156 -3.20 1.07 -3.61
C GLN A 156 -4.39 1.94 -3.19
N CYS A 157 -4.18 3.19 -2.79
CA CYS A 157 -5.25 4.13 -2.49
C CYS A 157 -6.19 4.32 -3.69
N ALA A 158 -5.63 4.48 -4.89
CA ALA A 158 -6.42 4.58 -6.13
C ALA A 158 -7.23 3.29 -6.41
N ARG A 159 -6.66 2.11 -6.18
CA ARG A 159 -7.38 0.83 -6.34
C ARG A 159 -8.54 0.72 -5.37
N VAL A 160 -8.32 1.04 -4.09
CA VAL A 160 -9.39 1.02 -3.06
C VAL A 160 -10.48 2.03 -3.40
N PHE A 161 -10.11 3.22 -3.88
CA PHE A 161 -11.07 4.23 -4.32
C PHE A 161 -11.95 3.71 -5.46
N ILE A 162 -11.36 3.07 -6.48
CA ILE A 162 -12.11 2.48 -7.60
C ILE A 162 -12.96 1.29 -7.12
N GLN A 163 -12.43 0.44 -6.24
CA GLN A 163 -13.18 -0.69 -5.69
C GLN A 163 -14.43 -0.24 -4.92
N LYS A 164 -14.34 0.90 -4.24
CA LYS A 164 -15.44 1.48 -3.46
C LYS A 164 -16.14 2.64 -4.20
N LEU A 165 -16.03 2.72 -5.53
CA LEU A 165 -16.45 3.89 -6.32
C LEU A 165 -17.94 4.22 -6.18
N GLU A 166 -18.78 3.21 -6.00
CA GLU A 166 -20.21 3.36 -5.70
C GLU A 166 -20.49 4.13 -4.41
N HIS A 167 -19.56 4.13 -3.46
CA HIS A 167 -19.64 4.87 -2.19
C HIS A 167 -18.83 6.16 -2.21
N GLN A 168 -18.22 6.51 -3.35
CA GLN A 168 -17.51 7.78 -3.53
C GLN A 168 -18.41 8.80 -4.22
N SER A 169 -18.35 10.04 -3.76
CA SER A 169 -19.06 11.18 -4.32
C SER A 169 -18.11 12.34 -4.64
N GLY A 170 -18.64 13.38 -5.29
CA GLY A 170 -17.88 14.58 -5.64
C GLY A 170 -17.13 14.49 -6.96
N LYS A 171 -16.45 15.60 -7.31
CA LYS A 171 -15.85 15.80 -8.65
C LYS A 171 -14.78 14.77 -8.97
N LEU A 172 -14.08 14.26 -7.94
CA LEU A 172 -13.08 13.20 -8.12
C LEU A 172 -13.73 11.88 -8.53
N ALA A 173 -14.85 11.49 -7.91
CA ALA A 173 -15.57 10.27 -8.24
C ALA A 173 -16.17 10.35 -9.65
N ASP A 174 -16.78 11.47 -10.01
CA ASP A 174 -17.36 11.68 -11.34
C ASP A 174 -16.29 11.57 -12.44
N TRP A 175 -15.13 12.20 -12.22
CA TRP A 175 -13.98 12.08 -13.12
C TRP A 175 -13.47 10.64 -13.26
N VAL A 176 -13.47 9.85 -12.19
CA VAL A 176 -13.09 8.43 -12.24
C VAL A 176 -14.12 7.61 -13.01
N ARG A 177 -15.43 7.82 -12.80
CA ARG A 177 -16.50 7.12 -13.52
C ARG A 177 -16.41 7.37 -15.04
N ASP A 178 -16.29 8.64 -15.43
CA ASP A 178 -16.14 9.02 -16.84
C ASP A 178 -14.87 8.43 -17.49
N LEU A 179 -13.77 8.34 -16.74
CA LEU A 179 -12.54 7.75 -17.27
C LEU A 179 -12.66 6.21 -17.42
N LEU A 180 -13.36 5.53 -16.52
CA LEU A 180 -13.61 4.08 -16.60
C LEU A 180 -14.48 3.71 -17.81
N CYS A 181 -15.36 4.60 -18.27
CA CYS A 181 -16.13 4.39 -19.50
C CYS A 181 -15.23 4.36 -20.76
N ARG A 182 -14.02 4.93 -20.71
CA ARG A 182 -13.18 5.18 -21.89
C ARG A 182 -11.82 4.49 -21.85
N LYS A 183 -11.38 4.02 -20.68
CA LYS A 183 -10.03 3.48 -20.43
C LYS A 183 -10.11 2.25 -19.52
N SER A 184 -9.13 1.36 -19.67
CA SER A 184 -9.04 0.18 -18.81
C SER A 184 -8.76 0.57 -17.35
N ASN A 185 -9.22 -0.28 -16.43
CA ASN A 185 -9.10 -0.07 -14.99
C ASN A 185 -7.64 0.23 -14.54
N PHE A 186 -6.65 -0.45 -15.12
CA PHE A 186 -5.23 -0.22 -14.79
C PHE A 186 -4.74 1.18 -15.19
N VAL A 187 -5.21 1.71 -16.32
CA VAL A 187 -4.88 3.07 -16.77
C VAL A 187 -5.53 4.09 -15.85
N VAL A 188 -6.81 3.90 -15.51
CA VAL A 188 -7.53 4.78 -14.57
C VAL A 188 -6.88 4.78 -13.20
N THR A 189 -6.48 3.60 -12.69
CA THR A 189 -5.77 3.47 -11.41
C THR A 189 -4.49 4.32 -11.40
N CYS A 190 -3.68 4.26 -12.46
CA CYS A 190 -2.45 5.04 -12.53
C CYS A 190 -2.72 6.55 -12.65
N ALA A 191 -3.74 6.93 -13.42
CA ALA A 191 -4.15 8.33 -13.57
C ALA A 191 -4.68 8.91 -12.25
N LEU A 192 -5.49 8.14 -11.52
CA LEU A 192 -5.99 8.50 -10.20
C LEU A 192 -4.85 8.60 -9.19
N ALA A 193 -3.92 7.65 -9.17
CA ALA A 193 -2.74 7.73 -8.31
C ALA A 193 -1.92 9.02 -8.57
N ASN A 194 -1.72 9.40 -9.83
CA ASN A 194 -1.09 10.67 -10.20
C ASN A 194 -1.89 11.87 -9.67
N LYS A 195 -3.22 11.85 -9.81
CA LYS A 195 -4.11 12.91 -9.30
C LYS A 195 -4.04 13.01 -7.77
N LEU A 196 -4.02 11.88 -7.06
CA LEU A 196 -3.84 11.82 -5.60
C LEU A 196 -2.49 12.39 -5.17
N ALA A 197 -1.39 12.10 -5.89
CA ALA A 197 -0.09 12.72 -5.62
C ALA A 197 -0.18 14.26 -5.70
N ARG A 198 -0.82 14.76 -6.76
CA ARG A 198 -0.95 16.21 -6.99
C ARG A 198 -1.84 16.88 -5.93
N ILE A 199 -2.91 16.20 -5.51
CA ILE A 199 -3.78 16.64 -4.41
C ILE A 199 -2.98 16.70 -3.11
N ALA A 200 -2.25 15.62 -2.76
CA ALA A 200 -1.43 15.56 -1.56
C ALA A 200 -0.46 16.76 -1.47
N TRP A 201 0.28 17.03 -2.55
CA TRP A 201 1.16 18.20 -2.59
C TRP A 201 0.39 19.53 -2.43
N ALA A 202 -0.76 19.68 -3.11
CA ALA A 202 -1.52 20.91 -3.04
C ALA A 202 -2.06 21.18 -1.62
N LEU A 203 -2.51 20.15 -0.90
CA LEU A 203 -2.96 20.27 0.49
C LEU A 203 -1.82 20.63 1.43
N THR A 204 -0.64 20.01 1.26
CA THR A 204 0.56 20.34 2.04
C THR A 204 1.01 21.77 1.78
N ALA A 205 1.26 22.14 0.51
CA ALA A 205 1.83 23.43 0.16
C ALA A 205 0.89 24.62 0.45
N ARG A 206 -0.42 24.40 0.40
CA ARG A 206 -1.44 25.43 0.70
C ARG A 206 -2.00 25.36 2.10
N GLN A 207 -1.57 24.39 2.91
CA GLN A 207 -2.07 24.14 4.27
C GLN A 207 -3.60 23.97 4.33
N GLN A 208 -4.19 23.36 3.30
CA GLN A 208 -5.63 23.15 3.16
C GLN A 208 -6.02 21.69 3.42
N THR A 209 -7.30 21.48 3.72
CA THR A 209 -7.92 20.16 3.85
C THR A 209 -8.69 19.81 2.57
N TYR A 210 -8.77 18.52 2.25
CA TYR A 210 -9.52 18.05 1.08
C TYR A 210 -11.02 18.36 1.21
N VAL A 211 -11.62 18.81 0.11
CA VAL A 211 -13.07 19.02 -0.05
C VAL A 211 -13.51 18.32 -1.34
N ALA A 212 -14.59 17.52 -1.27
CA ALA A 212 -15.05 16.64 -2.35
C ALA A 212 -15.73 17.37 -3.52
#